data_AF-A0A948BV44-F1
#
_entry.id   AF-A0A948BV44-F1
#
_cell.length_a   1.000
_cell.length_b   1.000
_cell.length_c   1.000
_cell.angle_alpha   90.00
_cell.angle_beta   90.00
_cell.angle_gamma   90.00
#
_symmetry.space_group_name_H-M   'P 1'
#
loop_
_entity.id
_entity.type
_entity.pdbx_description
1 polymer ?
#
loop_
_entity_poly.entity_id
_entity_poly.type
_entity_poly.pdbx_seq_one_letter_code
_entity_poly.pdbx_strand_id
1 'polypeptide(L)'
;MAKGANIKVLPWCPFCGQNVDKPQEPLQRKMDEFTTGTCQCGAVYTCDPTGFNVGAAMVECLVHACNDNWDLAWELMPDDDYLSGRLDKYDEQTHQVVELGNLDGRKIKGVLYFIRLSKDYAELVQKLDLEKKDKDSRTLPVSNLNIPEMEPKRDPKRKRRKADKKQVAELADQQDIDTLVDLAFDDLKTLRYLQRLLYSPDEKKRWEYAHLIGQVCRRLSTRKPGAVSDMLHRMYEACSDSAATHWGLLETVGAIIAARSDIYGGFTRHLLMFRGTDDSRATVLWALGEIAATRPDLVRNTPFYSLFSFVEHPDPLTRGQAIRLFGRILAEETRSGIEKLLDDETVITIYEGGEPRSYSISGLAREALSKIDNQRVTADE
;
A
#
# COMPACT_ATOMS: atom_id res chain seq x y z
N MET A 1 23.59 16.82 -32.51
CA MET A 1 22.23 17.05 -32.01
C MET A 1 21.41 15.80 -32.29
N ALA A 2 21.18 14.96 -31.29
CA ALA A 2 20.42 13.72 -31.45
C ALA A 2 18.93 14.05 -31.60
N LYS A 3 18.37 13.80 -32.80
CA LYS A 3 16.93 13.90 -33.05
C LYS A 3 16.21 12.76 -32.30
N GLY A 4 15.32 13.12 -31.38
CA GLY A 4 14.23 12.27 -30.91
C GLY A 4 14.64 11.03 -30.11
N ALA A 5 15.18 11.22 -28.90
CA ALA A 5 15.15 10.13 -27.92
C ALA A 5 13.68 9.88 -27.54
N ASN A 6 13.08 8.86 -28.16
CA ASN A 6 11.77 8.35 -27.74
C ASN A 6 11.91 7.89 -26.28
N ILE A 7 11.30 8.62 -25.35
CA ILE A 7 11.21 8.20 -23.95
C ILE A 7 10.31 6.96 -23.93
N LYS A 8 10.93 5.81 -23.66
CA LYS A 8 10.27 4.51 -23.54
C LYS A 8 9.89 4.33 -22.08
N VAL A 9 8.60 4.24 -21.79
CA VAL A 9 8.10 4.02 -20.43
C VAL A 9 7.37 2.68 -20.39
N LEU A 10 7.62 1.89 -19.35
CA LEU A 10 6.83 0.69 -19.11
C LEU A 10 5.36 1.09 -18.84
N PRO A 11 4.37 0.34 -19.34
CA PRO A 11 2.98 0.67 -19.09
C PRO A 11 2.66 0.60 -17.60
N TRP A 12 1.83 1.52 -17.12
CA TRP A 12 1.50 1.64 -15.70
C TRP A 12 -0.01 1.67 -15.47
N CYS A 13 -0.44 1.27 -14.28
CA CYS A 13 -1.82 1.38 -13.88
C CYS A 13 -2.15 2.83 -13.53
N PRO A 14 -3.18 3.45 -14.13
CA PRO A 14 -3.58 4.83 -13.84
C PRO A 14 -4.11 5.01 -12.41
N PHE A 15 -4.43 3.91 -11.70
CA PHE A 15 -4.98 3.96 -10.36
C PHE A 15 -3.94 3.78 -9.25
N CYS A 16 -2.93 2.92 -9.44
CA CYS A 16 -1.91 2.64 -8.42
C CYS A 16 -0.48 3.00 -8.85
N GLY A 17 -0.27 3.41 -10.11
CA GLY A 17 1.04 3.80 -10.63
C GLY A 17 2.04 2.66 -10.81
N GLN A 18 1.68 1.42 -10.48
CA GLN A 18 2.56 0.26 -10.69
C GLN A 18 2.65 -0.09 -12.18
N ASN A 19 3.81 -0.58 -12.60
CA ASN A 19 3.94 -1.18 -13.93
C ASN A 19 2.98 -2.37 -14.03
N VAL A 20 2.31 -2.48 -15.16
CA VAL A 20 1.41 -3.59 -15.45
C VAL A 20 2.06 -4.56 -16.41
N ASP A 21 1.75 -5.84 -16.26
CA ASP A 21 2.31 -6.87 -17.13
C ASP A 21 1.69 -6.80 -18.53
N LYS A 22 2.35 -7.46 -19.49
CA LYS A 22 1.80 -7.58 -20.84
C LYS A 22 0.45 -8.28 -20.80
N PRO A 23 -0.62 -7.68 -21.36
CA PRO A 23 -1.93 -8.33 -21.42
C PRO A 23 -1.82 -9.62 -22.23
N GLN A 24 -2.57 -10.64 -21.81
CA GLN A 24 -2.53 -12.00 -22.35
C GLN A 24 -3.90 -12.37 -22.90
N GLU A 25 -3.96 -13.42 -23.72
CA GLU A 25 -5.25 -14.00 -24.11
C GLU A 25 -5.95 -14.55 -22.85
N PRO A 26 -7.26 -14.29 -22.67
CA PRO A 26 -8.00 -14.80 -21.51
C PRO A 26 -7.99 -16.34 -21.45
N LEU A 27 -7.92 -16.89 -20.24
CA LEU A 27 -7.76 -18.34 -19.98
C LEU A 27 -8.95 -19.18 -20.48
N GLN A 28 -10.15 -18.60 -20.56
CA GLN A 28 -11.32 -19.25 -21.14
C GLN A 28 -11.49 -18.74 -22.57
N ARG A 29 -11.37 -19.63 -23.57
CA ARG A 29 -11.65 -19.28 -24.97
C ARG A 29 -13.15 -19.00 -25.17
N LYS A 30 -13.58 -17.77 -24.91
CA LYS A 30 -14.87 -17.23 -25.35
C LYS A 30 -14.64 -16.39 -26.63
N MET A 31 -15.68 -15.75 -27.15
CA MET A 31 -15.54 -14.77 -28.24
C MET A 31 -14.96 -13.45 -27.69
N ASP A 32 -13.77 -13.51 -27.10
CA ASP A 32 -13.07 -12.35 -26.52
C ASP A 32 -12.17 -11.74 -27.61
N GLU A 33 -12.32 -10.45 -27.88
CA GLU A 33 -11.64 -9.76 -28.98
C GLU A 33 -10.32 -9.12 -28.54
N PHE A 34 -10.12 -8.87 -27.23
CA PHE A 34 -8.98 -8.14 -26.70
C PHE A 34 -8.15 -8.96 -25.70
N THR A 35 -6.84 -8.67 -25.65
CA THR A 35 -5.98 -9.22 -24.60
C THR A 35 -6.25 -8.50 -23.28
N THR A 36 -6.18 -9.23 -22.17
CA THR A 36 -6.59 -8.75 -20.86
C THR A 36 -5.46 -8.91 -19.83
N GLY A 37 -5.53 -8.14 -18.76
CA GLY A 37 -4.61 -8.27 -17.64
C GLY A 37 -5.20 -7.70 -16.36
N THR A 38 -4.60 -8.07 -15.24
CA THR A 38 -5.01 -7.62 -13.92
C THR A 38 -3.85 -6.95 -13.22
N CYS A 39 -4.08 -5.73 -12.74
CA CYS A 39 -3.14 -5.04 -11.90
C CYS A 39 -3.30 -5.52 -10.45
N GLN A 40 -2.21 -5.53 -9.68
CA GLN A 40 -2.21 -5.94 -8.26
C GLN A 40 -3.17 -5.12 -7.38
N CYS A 41 -3.56 -3.92 -7.84
CA CYS A 41 -4.53 -3.08 -7.14
C CYS A 41 -6.00 -3.47 -7.38
N GLY A 42 -6.25 -4.56 -8.12
CA GLY A 42 -7.58 -5.04 -8.48
C GLY A 42 -8.18 -4.38 -9.73
N ALA A 43 -7.44 -3.50 -10.39
CA ALA A 43 -7.87 -2.96 -11.68
C ALA A 43 -7.67 -3.99 -12.78
N VAL A 44 -8.69 -4.18 -13.60
CA VAL A 44 -8.61 -4.98 -14.83
C VAL A 44 -8.31 -4.06 -15.98
N TYR A 45 -7.56 -4.54 -16.96
CA TYR A 45 -7.28 -3.78 -18.17
C TYR A 45 -7.34 -4.63 -19.42
N THR A 46 -7.71 -3.99 -20.52
CA THR A 46 -7.74 -4.56 -21.86
C THR A 46 -6.85 -3.77 -22.81
N CYS A 47 -6.36 -4.42 -23.84
CA CYS A 47 -5.55 -3.79 -24.88
C CYS A 47 -6.29 -3.79 -26.22
N ASP A 48 -6.52 -2.59 -26.75
CA ASP A 48 -6.79 -2.41 -28.19
C ASP A 48 -5.48 -2.00 -28.88
N PRO A 49 -4.81 -2.90 -29.62
CA PRO A 49 -3.54 -2.59 -30.27
C PRO A 49 -3.71 -1.58 -31.43
N THR A 50 -4.92 -1.41 -31.96
CA THR A 50 -5.21 -0.54 -33.09
C THR A 50 -5.60 0.89 -32.68
N GLY A 51 -6.17 1.03 -31.48
CA GLY A 51 -6.75 2.27 -30.97
C GLY A 51 -8.06 2.70 -31.65
N PHE A 52 -8.63 1.87 -32.53
CA PHE A 52 -9.88 2.15 -33.24
C PHE A 52 -11.11 1.55 -32.55
N ASN A 53 -10.94 0.47 -31.79
CA ASN A 53 -12.01 -0.30 -31.16
C ASN A 53 -12.09 -0.06 -29.64
N VAL A 54 -11.62 1.10 -29.17
CA VAL A 54 -11.55 1.43 -27.73
C VAL A 54 -12.91 1.31 -27.03
N GLY A 55 -14.02 1.58 -27.74
CA GLY A 55 -15.36 1.40 -27.19
C GLY A 55 -15.70 -0.06 -26.88
N ALA A 56 -15.34 -0.99 -27.78
CA ALA A 56 -15.51 -2.42 -27.54
C ALA A 56 -14.56 -2.91 -26.43
N ALA A 57 -13.30 -2.46 -26.46
CA ALA A 57 -12.31 -2.78 -25.42
C ALA A 57 -12.73 -2.30 -24.03
N MET A 58 -13.42 -1.17 -23.94
CA MET A 58 -14.00 -0.65 -22.69
C MET A 58 -15.10 -1.57 -22.15
N VAL A 59 -16.04 -1.98 -22.99
CA VAL A 59 -17.14 -2.88 -22.59
C VAL A 59 -16.58 -4.22 -22.14
N GLU A 60 -15.68 -4.81 -22.92
CA GLU A 60 -15.02 -6.07 -22.58
C GLU A 60 -14.22 -5.97 -21.27
N CYS A 61 -13.52 -4.84 -21.06
CA CYS A 61 -12.84 -4.58 -19.79
C CYS A 61 -13.79 -4.53 -18.60
N LEU A 62 -15.00 -3.99 -18.77
CA LEU A 62 -15.98 -3.83 -17.70
C LEU A 62 -16.57 -5.19 -17.32
N VAL A 63 -16.87 -5.98 -18.34
CA VAL A 63 -17.34 -7.37 -18.21
C VAL A 63 -16.30 -8.21 -17.49
N HIS A 64 -15.02 -8.13 -17.88
CA HIS A 64 -13.94 -8.85 -17.20
C HIS A 64 -13.72 -8.36 -15.76
N ALA A 65 -13.85 -7.04 -15.50
CA ALA A 65 -13.82 -6.51 -14.14
C ALA A 65 -14.93 -7.10 -13.27
N CYS A 66 -16.05 -7.50 -13.88
CA CYS A 66 -17.19 -8.16 -13.23
C CYS A 66 -17.12 -9.70 -13.27
N ASN A 67 -15.94 -10.31 -13.48
CA ASN A 67 -15.77 -11.76 -13.64
C ASN A 67 -16.71 -12.36 -14.70
N ASP A 68 -16.75 -11.71 -15.87
CA ASP A 68 -17.59 -12.07 -17.03
C ASP A 68 -19.09 -12.05 -16.76
N ASN A 69 -19.53 -11.32 -15.73
CA ASN A 69 -20.95 -11.10 -15.46
C ASN A 69 -21.46 -9.91 -16.28
N TRP A 70 -22.01 -10.20 -17.46
CA TRP A 70 -22.56 -9.21 -18.38
C TRP A 70 -23.69 -8.39 -17.76
N ASP A 71 -24.64 -9.03 -17.08
CA ASP A 71 -25.81 -8.35 -16.51
C ASP A 71 -25.37 -7.32 -15.48
N LEU A 72 -24.45 -7.70 -14.59
CA LEU A 72 -23.88 -6.79 -13.60
C LEU A 72 -23.10 -5.65 -14.25
N ALA A 73 -22.26 -5.94 -15.24
CA ALA A 73 -21.47 -4.93 -15.95
C ALA A 73 -22.34 -3.82 -16.58
N TRP A 74 -23.53 -4.16 -17.08
CA TRP A 74 -24.48 -3.20 -17.65
C TRP A 74 -25.23 -2.36 -16.61
N GLU A 75 -25.29 -2.81 -15.36
CA GLU A 75 -25.91 -2.08 -14.26
C GLU A 75 -24.96 -1.07 -13.60
N LEU A 76 -23.64 -1.21 -13.82
CA LEU A 76 -22.64 -0.34 -13.22
C LEU A 76 -22.58 1.03 -13.89
N MET A 77 -22.59 2.07 -13.06
CA MET A 77 -22.44 3.46 -13.46
C MET A 77 -20.97 3.92 -13.34
N PRO A 78 -20.41 4.58 -14.37
CA PRO A 78 -19.07 5.15 -14.29
C PRO A 78 -18.99 6.24 -13.21
N ASP A 79 -17.84 6.33 -12.56
CA ASP A 79 -17.49 7.25 -11.45
C ASP A 79 -18.25 7.01 -10.13
N ASP A 80 -19.35 6.27 -10.15
CA ASP A 80 -20.09 5.83 -8.96
C ASP A 80 -19.72 4.39 -8.57
N ASP A 81 -19.85 3.45 -9.51
CA ASP A 81 -19.68 2.02 -9.24
C ASP A 81 -18.32 1.49 -9.68
N TYR A 82 -17.70 2.14 -10.68
CA TYR A 82 -16.35 1.85 -11.14
C TYR A 82 -15.63 3.11 -11.63
N LEU A 83 -14.30 3.09 -11.53
CA LEU A 83 -13.42 4.10 -12.11
C LEU A 83 -12.85 3.57 -13.42
N SER A 84 -12.69 4.46 -14.39
CA SER A 84 -12.00 4.17 -15.64
C SER A 84 -10.68 4.93 -15.75
N GLY A 85 -9.73 4.34 -16.46
CA GLY A 85 -8.45 4.94 -16.74
C GLY A 85 -7.95 4.49 -18.11
N ARG A 86 -7.05 5.26 -18.72
CA ARG A 86 -6.58 4.99 -20.07
C ARG A 86 -5.11 5.36 -20.23
N LEU A 87 -4.36 4.49 -20.90
CA LEU A 87 -3.05 4.80 -21.44
C LEU A 87 -3.08 4.77 -22.95
N ASP A 88 -2.74 5.90 -23.55
CA ASP A 88 -2.60 6.03 -25.00
C ASP A 88 -1.17 5.71 -25.46
N LYS A 89 -1.06 5.42 -26.76
CA LYS A 89 0.23 5.21 -27.44
C LYS A 89 1.00 4.01 -26.86
N TYR A 90 0.25 2.97 -26.48
CA TYR A 90 0.77 1.68 -26.07
C TYR A 90 1.13 0.83 -27.29
N ASP A 91 2.35 0.28 -27.32
CA ASP A 91 2.79 -0.71 -28.29
C ASP A 91 2.76 -2.11 -27.66
N GLU A 92 1.88 -2.98 -28.16
CA GLU A 92 1.72 -4.35 -27.68
C GLU A 92 2.95 -5.23 -27.96
N GLN A 93 3.66 -4.95 -29.06
CA GLN A 93 4.81 -5.77 -29.46
C GLN A 93 5.96 -5.63 -28.46
N THR A 94 6.32 -4.39 -28.13
CA THR A 94 7.42 -4.10 -27.20
C THR A 94 6.97 -3.92 -25.75
N HIS A 95 5.66 -3.90 -25.50
CA HIS A 95 5.05 -3.66 -24.19
C HIS A 95 5.55 -2.34 -23.58
N GLN A 96 5.36 -1.25 -24.30
CA GLN A 96 5.86 0.09 -23.94
C GLN A 96 4.85 1.17 -24.30
N VAL A 97 4.84 2.26 -23.54
CA VAL A 97 4.13 3.50 -23.88
C VAL A 97 5.12 4.45 -24.55
N VAL A 98 4.76 4.94 -25.74
CA VAL A 98 5.61 5.77 -26.59
C VAL A 98 5.06 7.18 -26.66
N GLU A 99 5.76 8.15 -26.05
CA GLU A 99 5.25 9.52 -25.91
C GLU A 99 4.94 10.22 -27.24
N LEU A 100 5.79 10.04 -28.25
CA LEU A 100 5.61 10.65 -29.59
C LEU A 100 4.66 9.84 -30.50
N GLY A 101 4.17 8.67 -30.05
CA GLY A 101 3.24 7.83 -30.82
C GLY A 101 3.83 7.27 -32.13
N ASN A 102 5.15 7.26 -32.28
CA ASN A 102 5.87 6.67 -33.40
C ASN A 102 7.05 5.87 -32.88
N LEU A 103 7.15 4.59 -33.25
CA LEU A 103 8.24 3.69 -32.88
C LEU A 103 8.72 2.95 -34.13
N ASP A 104 10.02 3.08 -34.45
CA ASP A 104 10.67 2.42 -35.59
C ASP A 104 9.93 2.59 -36.93
N GLY A 105 9.42 3.80 -37.19
CA GLY A 105 8.66 4.14 -38.41
C GLY A 105 7.20 3.70 -38.41
N ARG A 106 6.73 2.98 -37.39
CA ARG A 106 5.33 2.59 -37.19
C ARG A 106 4.62 3.61 -36.30
N LYS A 107 3.39 3.97 -36.64
CA LYS A 107 2.54 4.82 -35.81
C LYS A 107 1.86 3.98 -34.73
N ILE A 108 2.16 4.26 -33.48
CA ILE A 108 1.60 3.56 -32.31
C ILE A 108 0.33 4.29 -31.87
N LYS A 109 -0.79 3.59 -31.99
CA LYS A 109 -2.12 4.06 -31.58
C LYS A 109 -2.77 3.18 -30.52
N GLY A 110 -2.10 2.11 -30.10
CA GLY A 110 -2.67 1.16 -29.15
C GLY A 110 -3.02 1.83 -27.83
N VAL A 111 -4.01 1.26 -27.17
CA VAL A 111 -4.61 1.78 -25.95
C VAL A 111 -4.71 0.66 -24.94
N LEU A 112 -4.25 0.92 -23.72
CA LEU A 112 -4.66 0.14 -22.55
C LEU A 112 -5.81 0.85 -21.86
N TYR A 113 -6.94 0.17 -21.75
CA TYR A 113 -8.10 0.66 -21.04
C TYR A 113 -8.19 -0.05 -19.70
N PHE A 114 -8.43 0.70 -18.62
CA PHE A 114 -8.44 0.19 -17.26
C PHE A 114 -9.79 0.43 -16.62
N ILE A 115 -10.27 -0.56 -15.89
CA ILE A 115 -11.45 -0.47 -15.04
C ILE A 115 -11.10 -0.94 -13.64
N ARG A 116 -11.57 -0.18 -12.66
CA ARG A 116 -11.48 -0.54 -11.26
C ARG A 116 -12.84 -0.41 -10.62
N LEU A 117 -13.40 -1.52 -10.17
CA LEU A 117 -14.64 -1.52 -9.41
C LEU A 117 -14.45 -0.82 -8.06
N SER A 118 -15.50 -0.14 -7.62
CA SER A 118 -15.64 0.31 -6.24
C SER A 118 -15.66 -0.89 -5.30
N LYS A 119 -15.38 -0.67 -4.01
CA LYS A 119 -15.25 -1.76 -3.03
C LYS A 119 -16.54 -2.59 -2.95
N ASP A 120 -17.70 -1.95 -2.90
CA ASP A 120 -18.98 -2.63 -2.73
C ASP A 120 -19.26 -3.57 -3.93
N TYR A 121 -18.94 -3.11 -5.14
CA TYR A 121 -19.10 -3.91 -6.35
C TYR A 121 -17.98 -4.92 -6.56
N ALA A 122 -16.74 -4.62 -6.17
CA ALA A 122 -15.65 -5.60 -6.18
C ALA A 122 -15.93 -6.75 -5.20
N GLU A 123 -16.45 -6.45 -4.02
CA GLU A 123 -16.89 -7.45 -3.04
C GLU A 123 -18.14 -8.19 -3.52
N LEU A 124 -19.10 -7.51 -4.16
CA LEU A 124 -20.25 -8.16 -4.77
C LEU A 124 -19.81 -9.12 -5.87
N VAL A 125 -18.91 -8.70 -6.77
CA VAL A 125 -18.34 -9.53 -7.83
C VAL A 125 -17.59 -10.71 -7.23
N GLN A 126 -16.79 -10.50 -6.18
CA GLN A 126 -16.12 -11.59 -5.48
C GLN A 126 -17.10 -12.53 -4.78
N LYS A 127 -18.16 -12.02 -4.15
CA LYS A 127 -19.20 -12.84 -3.52
C LYS A 127 -19.98 -13.65 -4.54
N LEU A 128 -20.38 -13.04 -5.66
CA LEU A 128 -21.04 -13.73 -6.77
C LEU A 128 -20.12 -14.78 -7.41
N ASP A 129 -18.82 -14.50 -7.49
CA ASP A 129 -17.82 -15.43 -8.01
C ASP A 129 -17.51 -16.54 -7.00
N LEU A 130 -17.53 -16.26 -5.70
CA LEU A 130 -17.45 -17.24 -4.62
C LEU A 130 -18.71 -18.08 -4.54
N GLU A 131 -19.91 -17.55 -4.77
CA GLU A 131 -21.16 -18.32 -4.85
C GLU A 131 -21.19 -19.21 -6.11
N LYS A 132 -20.58 -18.73 -7.21
CA LYS A 132 -20.32 -19.55 -8.41
C LYS A 132 -19.24 -20.61 -8.18
N LYS A 133 -18.18 -20.29 -7.41
CA LYS A 133 -17.05 -21.20 -7.07
C LYS A 133 -17.30 -22.09 -5.86
N ASP A 134 -18.24 -21.80 -4.97
CA ASP A 134 -18.68 -22.69 -3.88
C ASP A 134 -19.47 -23.87 -4.43
N LYS A 135 -20.00 -23.73 -5.65
CA LYS A 135 -20.44 -24.88 -6.45
C LYS A 135 -19.28 -25.67 -7.05
N ASP A 136 -18.03 -25.18 -7.01
CA ASP A 136 -16.90 -25.70 -7.79
C ASP A 136 -15.49 -25.67 -7.13
N SER A 137 -15.40 -25.60 -5.80
CA SER A 137 -14.26 -26.01 -4.92
C SER A 137 -13.65 -24.94 -3.99
N ARG A 138 -13.36 -25.44 -2.79
CA ARG A 138 -12.88 -24.80 -1.56
C ARG A 138 -11.51 -24.14 -1.71
N THR A 139 -11.38 -22.90 -1.23
CA THR A 139 -10.09 -22.34 -0.77
C THR A 139 -10.31 -21.32 0.36
N LEU A 140 -9.35 -21.25 1.29
CA LEU A 140 -9.40 -20.59 2.60
C LEU A 140 -9.63 -19.06 2.54
N PRO A 141 -10.29 -18.46 3.54
CA PRO A 141 -10.67 -17.04 3.53
C PRO A 141 -9.49 -16.10 3.83
N VAL A 142 -9.43 -14.98 3.10
CA VAL A 142 -8.62 -13.80 3.45
C VAL A 142 -9.18 -13.22 4.75
N SER A 143 -8.60 -13.58 5.89
CA SER A 143 -9.11 -13.17 7.20
C SER A 143 -8.73 -11.73 7.54
N ASN A 144 -9.76 -10.93 7.86
CA ASN A 144 -9.72 -9.67 8.61
C ASN A 144 -8.88 -8.50 8.05
N LEU A 145 -9.18 -8.05 6.83
CA LEU A 145 -8.78 -6.68 6.44
C LEU A 145 -9.57 -5.66 7.27
N ASN A 146 -8.89 -4.97 8.21
CA ASN A 146 -9.47 -3.88 8.98
C ASN A 146 -9.63 -2.63 8.10
N ILE A 147 -10.62 -2.65 7.20
CA ILE A 147 -10.92 -1.54 6.29
C ILE A 147 -11.82 -0.54 7.03
N PRO A 148 -11.45 0.75 7.13
CA PRO A 148 -12.30 1.73 7.79
C PRO A 148 -13.61 1.96 7.01
N GLU A 149 -14.66 2.33 7.74
CA GLU A 149 -15.92 2.79 7.14
C GLU A 149 -15.67 4.00 6.22
N MET A 150 -16.45 4.06 5.14
CA MET A 150 -16.31 5.15 4.19
C MET A 150 -16.79 6.46 4.80
N GLU A 151 -15.92 7.46 4.78
CA GLU A 151 -16.22 8.79 5.29
C GLU A 151 -17.44 9.41 4.58
N PRO A 152 -18.37 10.07 5.31
CA PRO A 152 -19.54 10.68 4.70
C PRO A 152 -19.13 11.77 3.70
N LYS A 153 -19.88 11.89 2.60
CA LYS A 153 -19.66 12.98 1.63
C LYS A 153 -19.99 14.30 2.33
N ARG A 154 -19.03 15.24 2.36
CA ARG A 154 -19.25 16.56 2.93
C ARG A 154 -20.24 17.32 2.06
N ASP A 155 -21.16 18.07 2.68
CA ASP A 155 -22.13 18.90 1.96
C ASP A 155 -21.39 19.88 1.03
N PRO A 156 -21.66 19.85 -0.29
CA PRO A 156 -21.08 20.80 -1.24
C PRO A 156 -21.33 22.28 -0.89
N LYS A 157 -22.41 22.58 -0.15
CA LYS A 157 -22.78 23.94 0.29
C LYS A 157 -22.09 24.36 1.59
N ARG A 158 -21.42 23.43 2.31
CA ARG A 158 -20.68 23.75 3.53
C ARG A 158 -19.54 24.73 3.21
N LYS A 159 -19.40 25.75 4.05
CA LYS A 159 -18.29 26.69 3.97
C LYS A 159 -16.98 25.97 4.30
N ARG A 160 -16.16 25.71 3.29
CA ARG A 160 -14.84 25.09 3.45
C ARG A 160 -13.96 25.93 4.36
N ARG A 161 -13.29 25.28 5.31
CA ARG A 161 -12.30 25.90 6.19
C ARG A 161 -10.93 25.86 5.53
N LYS A 162 -10.17 26.96 5.64
CA LYS A 162 -8.75 26.93 5.26
C LYS A 162 -7.94 26.43 6.44
N ALA A 163 -6.95 25.60 6.18
CA ALA A 163 -6.07 25.11 7.24
C ALA A 163 -5.13 26.24 7.68
N ASP A 164 -5.03 26.45 8.99
CA ASP A 164 -4.02 27.31 9.62
C ASP A 164 -3.01 26.47 10.39
N LYS A 165 -1.74 26.89 10.37
CA LYS A 165 -0.65 26.15 10.99
C LYS A 165 -0.81 26.01 12.51
N LYS A 166 -1.23 27.06 13.22
CA LYS A 166 -1.40 27.01 14.67
C LYS A 166 -2.57 26.11 15.05
N GLN A 167 -3.68 26.27 14.33
CA GLN A 167 -4.87 25.44 14.53
C GLN A 167 -4.56 23.95 14.33
N VAL A 168 -3.83 23.58 13.27
CA VAL A 168 -3.47 22.17 13.05
C VAL A 168 -2.58 21.61 14.16
N ALA A 169 -1.64 22.41 14.68
CA ALA A 169 -0.79 22.01 15.79
C ALA A 169 -1.62 21.78 17.08
N GLU A 170 -2.51 22.71 17.41
CA GLU A 170 -3.39 22.61 18.59
C GLU A 170 -4.31 21.38 18.51
N LEU A 171 -4.91 21.13 17.34
CA LEU A 171 -5.75 19.94 17.12
C LEU A 171 -4.93 18.63 17.21
N ALA A 172 -3.69 18.65 16.73
CA ALA A 172 -2.80 17.49 16.83
C ALA A 172 -2.36 17.22 18.28
N ASP A 173 -2.00 18.24 19.05
CA ASP A 173 -1.69 18.13 20.49
C ASP A 173 -2.91 17.62 21.29
N GLN A 174 -4.14 17.97 20.87
CA GLN A 174 -5.39 17.50 21.48
C GLN A 174 -5.84 16.12 20.99
N GLN A 175 -5.13 15.51 20.03
CA GLN A 175 -5.51 14.28 19.34
C GLN A 175 -6.91 14.31 18.70
N ASP A 176 -7.38 15.48 18.27
CA ASP A 176 -8.69 15.66 17.63
C ASP A 176 -8.65 15.22 16.15
N ILE A 177 -8.68 13.90 15.95
CA ILE A 177 -8.63 13.26 14.63
C ILE A 177 -9.85 13.66 13.79
N ASP A 178 -11.05 13.74 14.38
CA ASP A 178 -12.29 14.09 13.67
C ASP A 178 -12.20 15.45 13.00
N THR A 179 -11.82 16.48 13.76
CA THR A 179 -11.69 17.83 13.22
C THR A 179 -10.54 17.93 12.20
N LEU A 180 -9.44 17.20 12.40
CA LEU A 180 -8.32 17.14 11.45
C LEU A 180 -8.72 16.48 10.13
N VAL A 181 -9.51 15.41 10.16
CA VAL A 181 -10.04 14.76 8.95
C VAL A 181 -10.94 15.71 8.19
N ASP A 182 -11.87 16.39 8.87
CA ASP A 182 -12.73 17.39 8.24
C ASP A 182 -11.96 18.56 7.64
N LEU A 183 -10.94 19.05 8.33
CA LEU A 183 -10.08 20.11 7.83
C LEU A 183 -9.25 19.65 6.63
N ALA A 184 -8.77 18.40 6.62
CA ALA A 184 -8.06 17.82 5.49
C ALA A 184 -8.97 17.61 4.26
N PHE A 185 -10.26 17.34 4.48
CA PHE A 185 -11.23 17.31 3.39
C PHE A 185 -11.45 18.68 2.76
N ASP A 186 -11.47 19.74 3.56
CA ASP A 186 -11.61 21.11 3.08
C ASP A 186 -10.33 21.66 2.42
N ASP A 187 -9.17 21.41 3.03
CA ASP A 187 -7.87 21.92 2.60
C ASP A 187 -6.74 20.90 2.88
N LEU A 188 -6.18 20.35 1.80
CA LEU A 188 -5.08 19.39 1.85
C LEU A 188 -3.78 19.98 2.42
N LYS A 189 -3.68 21.30 2.62
CA LYS A 189 -2.59 21.91 3.40
C LYS A 189 -2.49 21.36 4.82
N THR A 190 -3.59 20.86 5.38
CA THR A 190 -3.61 20.18 6.69
C THR A 190 -2.54 19.09 6.78
N LEU A 191 -2.41 18.25 5.76
CA LEU A 191 -1.39 17.18 5.71
C LEU A 191 0.04 17.75 5.75
N ARG A 192 0.29 18.87 5.06
CA ARG A 192 1.60 19.54 5.07
C ARG A 192 1.91 20.14 6.44
N TYR A 193 0.92 20.70 7.13
CA TYR A 193 1.12 21.23 8.48
C TYR A 193 1.33 20.12 9.51
N LEU A 194 0.62 19.00 9.39
CA LEU A 194 0.87 17.80 10.21
C LEU A 194 2.28 17.25 9.99
N GLN A 195 2.72 17.09 8.74
CA GLN A 195 4.08 16.63 8.43
C GLN A 195 5.15 17.54 9.05
N ARG A 196 4.90 18.84 9.15
CA ARG A 196 5.84 19.78 9.79
C ARG A 196 6.02 19.52 11.28
N LEU A 197 5.03 18.93 11.97
CA LEU A 197 5.13 18.61 13.40
C LEU A 197 6.13 17.48 13.70
N LEU A 198 6.48 16.67 12.70
CA LEU A 198 7.46 15.60 12.80
C LEU A 198 8.90 16.09 13.10
N TYR A 199 9.16 17.39 12.90
CA TYR A 199 10.42 18.04 13.29
C TYR A 199 10.43 18.54 14.75
N SER A 200 9.52 18.03 15.59
CA SER A 200 9.55 18.29 17.03
C SER A 200 10.86 17.79 17.65
N PRO A 201 11.53 18.56 18.53
CA PRO A 201 12.71 18.09 19.25
C PRO A 201 12.37 16.99 20.27
N ASP A 202 11.12 16.95 20.75
CA ASP A 202 10.61 15.91 21.63
C ASP A 202 10.29 14.65 20.82
N GLU A 203 11.01 13.57 21.09
CA GLU A 203 10.82 12.26 20.45
C GLU A 203 9.43 11.67 20.71
N LYS A 204 8.91 11.77 21.95
CA LYS A 204 7.61 11.21 22.29
C LYS A 204 6.53 11.85 21.42
N LYS A 205 6.55 13.18 21.32
CA LYS A 205 5.64 13.92 20.43
C LYS A 205 5.77 13.51 18.96
N ARG A 206 6.99 13.23 18.47
CA ARG A 206 7.17 12.76 17.08
C ARG A 206 6.44 11.45 16.82
N TRP A 207 6.50 10.50 17.75
CA TRP A 207 5.78 9.23 17.65
C TRP A 207 4.27 9.38 17.76
N GLU A 208 3.79 10.24 18.67
CA GLU A 208 2.37 10.59 18.78
C GLU A 208 1.85 11.19 17.46
N TYR A 209 2.57 12.15 16.88
CA TYR A 209 2.21 12.75 15.59
C TYR A 209 2.26 11.76 14.44
N ALA A 210 3.26 10.88 14.38
CA ALA A 210 3.34 9.84 13.35
C ALA A 210 2.12 8.92 13.39
N HIS A 211 1.71 8.50 14.60
CA HIS A 211 0.51 7.68 14.78
C HIS A 211 -0.76 8.44 14.38
N LEU A 212 -0.92 9.68 14.86
CA LEU A 212 -2.06 10.54 14.56
C LEU A 212 -2.21 10.79 13.05
N ILE A 213 -1.10 11.04 12.34
CA ILE A 213 -1.10 11.17 10.88
C ILE A 213 -1.57 9.86 10.23
N GLY A 214 -1.12 8.71 10.70
CA GLY A 214 -1.61 7.40 10.26
C GLY A 214 -3.12 7.28 10.34
N GLN A 215 -3.73 7.69 11.45
CA GLN A 215 -5.19 7.65 11.65
C GLN A 215 -5.95 8.67 10.79
N VAL A 216 -5.43 9.89 10.64
CA VAL A 216 -6.02 10.91 9.75
C VAL A 216 -5.98 10.41 8.30
N CYS A 217 -4.84 9.90 7.84
CA CYS A 217 -4.67 9.33 6.51
C CYS A 217 -5.55 8.09 6.29
N ARG A 218 -5.75 7.28 7.33
CA ARG A 218 -6.64 6.10 7.28
C ARG A 218 -8.06 6.48 6.88
N ARG A 219 -8.59 7.56 7.45
CA ARG A 219 -9.94 8.05 7.17
C ARG A 219 -10.00 8.89 5.89
N LEU A 220 -9.06 9.81 5.68
CA LEU A 220 -8.99 10.66 4.48
C LEU A 220 -8.92 9.83 3.19
N SER A 221 -8.17 8.74 3.20
CA SER A 221 -7.98 7.86 2.04
C SER A 221 -9.23 7.10 1.60
N THR A 222 -10.29 7.06 2.40
CA THR A 222 -11.58 6.48 1.99
C THR A 222 -12.24 7.26 0.85
N ARG A 223 -11.89 8.54 0.67
CA ARG A 223 -12.43 9.42 -0.39
C ARG A 223 -11.34 10.12 -1.20
N LYS A 224 -10.16 10.33 -0.64
CA LYS A 224 -9.01 10.99 -1.29
C LYS A 224 -7.71 10.16 -1.18
N PRO A 225 -7.69 8.91 -1.68
CA PRO A 225 -6.52 8.03 -1.54
C PRO A 225 -5.26 8.56 -2.25
N GLY A 226 -5.42 9.27 -3.37
CA GLY A 226 -4.31 9.87 -4.13
C GLY A 226 -3.53 10.91 -3.32
N ALA A 227 -4.19 11.72 -2.50
CA ALA A 227 -3.52 12.75 -1.70
C ALA A 227 -2.55 12.16 -0.65
N VAL A 228 -2.90 10.99 -0.11
CA VAL A 228 -2.06 10.24 0.84
C VAL A 228 -0.96 9.49 0.10
N SER A 229 -1.23 8.93 -1.09
CA SER A 229 -0.20 8.34 -1.96
C SER A 229 0.90 9.35 -2.31
N ASP A 230 0.51 10.56 -2.72
CA ASP A 230 1.44 11.65 -3.01
C ASP A 230 2.27 12.05 -1.77
N MET A 231 1.67 11.98 -0.58
CA MET A 231 2.37 12.23 0.67
C MET A 231 3.41 11.15 0.97
N LEU A 232 3.07 9.88 0.80
CA LEU A 232 4.01 8.76 0.95
C LEU A 232 5.19 8.88 -0.03
N HIS A 233 4.93 9.17 -1.31
CA HIS A 233 6.00 9.38 -2.29
C HIS A 233 6.95 10.50 -1.89
N ARG A 234 6.42 11.67 -1.49
CA ARG A 234 7.24 12.79 -1.02
C ARG A 234 8.03 12.45 0.25
N MET A 235 7.48 11.65 1.15
CA MET A 235 8.19 11.20 2.35
C MET A 235 9.36 10.28 2.00
N TYR A 236 9.17 9.30 1.11
CA TYR A 236 10.24 8.43 0.64
C TYR A 236 11.33 9.19 -0.13
N GLU A 237 10.93 10.14 -0.96
CA GLU A 237 11.85 11.03 -1.68
C GLU A 237 12.69 11.84 -0.68
N ALA A 238 12.06 12.44 0.32
CA ALA A 238 12.75 13.19 1.37
C ALA A 238 13.69 12.32 2.22
N CYS A 239 13.33 11.06 2.51
CA CYS A 239 14.22 10.12 3.20
C CYS A 239 15.44 9.71 2.36
N SER A 240 15.38 9.83 1.03
CA SER A 240 16.48 9.47 0.13
C SER A 240 17.49 10.61 -0.06
N ASP A 241 17.13 11.83 0.34
CA ASP A 241 18.03 12.97 0.31
C ASP A 241 19.02 12.89 1.49
N SER A 242 20.28 12.61 1.19
CA SER A 242 21.34 12.47 2.19
C SER A 242 21.65 13.78 2.95
N ALA A 243 21.18 14.93 2.45
CA ALA A 243 21.30 16.21 3.13
C ALA A 243 20.14 16.48 4.12
N ALA A 244 19.08 15.65 4.11
CA ALA A 244 17.89 15.86 4.92
C ALA A 244 17.86 14.94 6.15
N THR A 245 17.59 15.52 7.32
CA THR A 245 17.28 14.75 8.52
C THR A 245 15.82 14.30 8.48
N HIS A 246 15.58 12.99 8.31
CA HIS A 246 14.25 12.41 8.10
C HIS A 246 13.49 12.06 9.40
N TRP A 247 13.62 12.88 10.45
CA TRP A 247 12.99 12.62 11.75
C TRP A 247 11.46 12.45 11.62
N GLY A 248 10.94 11.34 12.13
CA GLY A 248 9.50 11.06 12.16
C GLY A 248 8.91 10.62 10.82
N LEU A 249 9.65 10.68 9.70
CA LEU A 249 9.11 10.38 8.37
C LEU A 249 8.89 8.89 8.18
N LEU A 250 9.88 8.04 8.50
CA LEU A 250 9.77 6.59 8.34
C LEU A 250 8.78 5.99 9.35
N GLU A 251 8.72 6.55 10.55
CA GLU A 251 7.70 6.26 11.57
C GLU A 251 6.30 6.53 11.00
N THR A 252 6.11 7.70 10.38
CA THR A 252 4.83 8.10 9.79
C THR A 252 4.47 7.22 8.59
N VAL A 253 5.43 6.90 7.73
CA VAL A 253 5.23 5.98 6.60
C VAL A 253 4.76 4.61 7.10
N GLY A 254 5.45 4.04 8.10
CA GLY A 254 5.05 2.78 8.73
C GLY A 254 3.63 2.85 9.30
N ALA A 255 3.32 3.91 10.03
CA ALA A 255 2.00 4.14 10.62
C ALA A 255 0.88 4.24 9.56
N ILE A 256 1.09 4.97 8.45
CA ILE A 256 0.11 5.09 7.36
C ILE A 256 -0.11 3.73 6.68
N ILE A 257 0.96 3.00 6.36
CA ILE A 257 0.84 1.71 5.66
C ILE A 257 0.17 0.68 6.57
N ALA A 258 0.55 0.60 7.84
CA ALA A 258 -0.10 -0.29 8.81
C ALA A 258 -1.58 0.06 8.98
N ALA A 259 -1.93 1.36 8.99
CA ALA A 259 -3.30 1.80 9.13
C ALA A 259 -4.17 1.58 7.89
N ARG A 260 -3.60 1.43 6.68
CA ARG A 260 -4.31 1.20 5.41
C ARG A 260 -3.53 0.29 4.47
N SER A 261 -3.22 -0.91 4.94
CA SER A 261 -2.44 -1.91 4.20
C SER A 261 -3.15 -2.41 2.94
N ASP A 262 -4.48 -2.26 2.88
CA ASP A 262 -5.32 -2.56 1.71
C ASP A 262 -5.02 -1.66 0.51
N ILE A 263 -4.74 -0.37 0.75
CA ILE A 263 -4.41 0.61 -0.31
C ILE A 263 -2.89 0.77 -0.45
N TYR A 264 -2.19 0.95 0.67
CA TYR A 264 -0.79 1.36 0.68
C TYR A 264 0.18 0.20 0.92
N GLY A 265 -0.31 -1.04 1.03
CA GLY A 265 0.55 -2.21 1.28
C GLY A 265 1.68 -2.38 0.27
N GLY A 266 1.47 -1.97 -0.98
CA GLY A 266 2.51 -1.98 -2.02
C GLY A 266 3.73 -1.10 -1.73
N PHE A 267 3.60 -0.11 -0.84
CA PHE A 267 4.71 0.73 -0.42
C PHE A 267 5.67 0.05 0.55
N THR A 268 5.24 -1.03 1.22
CA THR A 268 6.01 -1.74 2.26
C THR A 268 7.43 -2.08 1.81
N ARG A 269 7.60 -2.58 0.58
CA ARG A 269 8.90 -2.97 0.02
C ARG A 269 9.93 -1.83 -0.02
N HIS A 270 9.49 -0.58 -0.13
CA HIS A 270 10.39 0.58 -0.22
C HIS A 270 11.06 0.91 1.11
N LEU A 271 10.51 0.46 2.24
CA LEU A 271 11.16 0.59 3.56
C LEU A 271 12.51 -0.13 3.60
N LEU A 272 12.67 -1.25 2.89
CA LEU A 272 13.92 -2.02 2.88
C LEU A 272 15.10 -1.25 2.30
N MET A 273 14.86 -0.21 1.50
CA MET A 273 15.93 0.64 0.94
C MET A 273 16.71 1.36 2.04
N PHE A 274 16.09 1.61 3.20
CA PHE A 274 16.66 2.39 4.30
C PHE A 274 17.26 1.52 5.42
N ARG A 275 17.14 0.18 5.35
CA ARG A 275 17.58 -0.73 6.42
C ARG A 275 19.07 -0.68 6.77
N GLY A 276 19.90 -0.18 5.85
CA GLY A 276 21.37 -0.19 5.97
C GLY A 276 21.92 0.92 6.85
N THR A 277 21.19 2.01 7.04
CA THR A 277 21.67 3.21 7.75
C THR A 277 21.42 3.06 9.25
N ASP A 278 22.42 3.34 10.09
CA ASP A 278 22.32 3.16 11.55
C ASP A 278 21.12 3.92 12.15
N ASP A 279 20.92 5.18 11.74
CA ASP A 279 19.88 6.06 12.28
C ASP A 279 18.44 5.65 11.92
N SER A 280 18.24 4.83 10.88
CA SER A 280 16.91 4.45 10.39
C SER A 280 16.62 2.96 10.48
N ARG A 281 17.63 2.12 10.71
CA ARG A 281 17.51 0.66 10.77
C ARG A 281 16.45 0.19 11.76
N ALA A 282 16.50 0.67 13.00
CA ALA A 282 15.53 0.33 14.03
C ALA A 282 14.10 0.77 13.63
N THR A 283 13.96 1.97 13.05
CA THR A 283 12.68 2.49 12.57
C THR A 283 12.12 1.69 11.40
N VAL A 284 12.95 1.24 10.47
CA VAL A 284 12.54 0.36 9.35
C VAL A 284 12.00 -0.96 9.89
N LEU A 285 12.71 -1.58 10.83
CA LEU A 285 12.26 -2.82 11.47
C LEU A 285 10.96 -2.62 12.25
N TRP A 286 10.84 -1.50 12.97
CA TRP A 286 9.61 -1.11 13.64
C TRP A 286 8.44 -0.99 12.64
N ALA A 287 8.62 -0.24 11.56
CA ALA A 287 7.58 0.01 10.55
C ALA A 287 7.13 -1.29 9.88
N LEU A 288 8.06 -2.16 9.49
CA LEU A 288 7.74 -3.49 8.97
C LEU A 288 7.01 -4.33 10.01
N GLY A 289 7.40 -4.23 11.27
CA GLY A 289 6.73 -4.89 12.39
C GLY A 289 5.28 -4.45 12.52
N GLU A 290 5.01 -3.14 12.47
CA GLU A 290 3.64 -2.59 12.53
C GLU A 290 2.77 -3.10 11.38
N ILE A 291 3.30 -3.11 10.15
CA ILE A 291 2.58 -3.60 8.97
C ILE A 291 2.30 -5.11 9.11
N ALA A 292 3.29 -5.87 9.57
CA ALA A 292 3.18 -7.31 9.77
C ALA A 292 2.20 -7.72 10.88
N ALA A 293 1.81 -6.80 11.77
CA ALA A 293 0.84 -7.10 12.82
C ALA A 293 -0.53 -7.52 12.25
N THR A 294 -0.92 -6.94 11.12
CA THR A 294 -2.19 -7.22 10.42
C THR A 294 -1.98 -7.90 9.07
N ARG A 295 -0.87 -7.63 8.39
CA ARG A 295 -0.56 -8.13 7.04
C ARG A 295 0.88 -8.66 6.96
N PRO A 296 1.18 -9.79 7.62
CA PRO A 296 2.52 -10.40 7.58
C PRO A 296 2.95 -10.80 6.17
N ASP A 297 1.99 -11.11 5.29
CA ASP A 297 2.21 -11.42 3.87
C ASP A 297 2.93 -10.29 3.12
N LEU A 298 2.63 -9.02 3.43
CA LEU A 298 3.26 -7.86 2.77
C LEU A 298 4.76 -7.77 3.03
N VAL A 299 5.23 -8.28 4.16
CA VAL A 299 6.67 -8.34 4.47
C VAL A 299 7.27 -9.64 3.95
N ARG A 300 6.57 -10.78 4.08
CA ARG A 300 7.02 -12.08 3.55
C ARG A 300 7.29 -12.08 2.06
N ASN A 301 6.51 -11.30 1.30
CA ASN A 301 6.67 -11.16 -0.15
C ASN A 301 7.81 -10.22 -0.57
N THR A 302 8.59 -9.70 0.39
CA THR A 302 9.77 -8.87 0.13
C THR A 302 11.06 -9.68 0.35
N PRO A 303 12.24 -9.16 -0.05
CA PRO A 303 13.54 -9.72 0.31
C PRO A 303 13.87 -9.67 1.83
N PHE A 304 12.98 -10.15 2.70
CA PHE A 304 13.09 -10.05 4.16
C PHE A 304 14.27 -10.85 4.74
N TYR A 305 14.79 -11.84 4.01
CA TYR A 305 16.02 -12.55 4.35
C TYR A 305 17.22 -11.61 4.53
N SER A 306 17.20 -10.44 3.88
CA SER A 306 18.22 -9.39 4.06
C SER A 306 18.23 -8.75 5.45
N LEU A 307 17.28 -9.11 6.32
CA LEU A 307 17.14 -8.63 7.69
C LEU A 307 17.65 -9.63 8.73
N PHE A 308 17.96 -10.88 8.35
CA PHE A 308 18.26 -11.96 9.30
C PHE A 308 19.43 -11.66 10.24
N SER A 309 20.46 -10.98 9.73
CA SER A 309 21.62 -10.58 10.55
C SER A 309 21.25 -9.62 11.68
N PHE A 310 20.08 -8.97 11.64
CA PHE A 310 19.68 -8.03 12.68
C PHE A 310 19.27 -8.70 14.00
N VAL A 311 18.99 -10.02 14.00
CA VAL A 311 18.80 -10.79 15.25
C VAL A 311 20.08 -10.86 16.07
N GLU A 312 21.26 -10.70 15.47
CA GLU A 312 22.54 -10.74 16.19
C GLU A 312 23.20 -9.36 16.25
N HIS A 313 22.47 -8.30 15.91
CA HIS A 313 23.00 -6.95 15.88
C HIS A 313 23.39 -6.45 17.29
N PRO A 314 24.50 -5.71 17.45
CA PRO A 314 24.96 -5.24 18.77
C PRO A 314 23.98 -4.27 19.44
N ASP A 315 23.36 -3.37 18.67
CA ASP A 315 22.32 -2.46 19.19
C ASP A 315 21.07 -3.23 19.67
N PRO A 316 20.72 -3.15 20.97
CA PRO A 316 19.57 -3.85 21.55
C PRO A 316 18.24 -3.49 20.88
N LEU A 317 18.05 -2.22 20.48
CA LEU A 317 16.80 -1.78 19.88
C LEU A 317 16.60 -2.43 18.50
N THR A 318 17.62 -2.39 17.65
CA THR A 318 17.64 -3.08 16.35
C THR A 318 17.32 -4.56 16.52
N ARG A 319 18.00 -5.23 17.46
CA ARG A 319 17.82 -6.66 17.71
C ARG A 319 16.40 -6.99 18.19
N GLY A 320 15.88 -6.23 19.16
CA GLY A 320 14.52 -6.42 19.65
C GLY A 320 13.44 -6.16 18.59
N GLN A 321 13.59 -5.14 17.74
CA GLN A 321 12.67 -4.91 16.62
C GLN A 321 12.73 -6.03 15.58
N ALA A 322 13.92 -6.58 15.31
CA ALA A 322 14.08 -7.71 14.41
C ALA A 322 13.33 -8.95 14.92
N ILE A 323 13.52 -9.32 16.19
CA ILE A 323 12.80 -10.44 16.83
C ILE A 323 11.29 -10.24 16.75
N ARG A 324 10.81 -9.03 17.12
CA ARG A 324 9.39 -8.67 17.08
C ARG A 324 8.82 -8.83 15.67
N LEU A 325 9.54 -8.36 14.66
CA LEU A 325 9.17 -8.53 13.25
C LEU A 325 9.11 -10.02 12.87
N PHE A 326 10.16 -10.79 13.14
CA PHE A 326 10.25 -12.19 12.77
C PHE A 326 9.19 -13.07 13.42
N GLY A 327 8.85 -12.78 14.68
CA GLY A 327 7.72 -13.40 15.36
C GLY A 327 6.37 -13.09 14.69
N ARG A 328 6.16 -11.84 14.20
CA ARG A 328 4.93 -11.45 13.50
C ARG A 328 4.80 -12.08 12.12
N ILE A 329 5.92 -12.23 11.40
CA ILE A 329 5.92 -12.88 10.10
C ILE A 329 6.12 -14.39 10.18
N LEU A 330 6.32 -14.97 11.36
CA LEU A 330 6.52 -16.41 11.58
C LEU A 330 7.80 -16.97 10.93
N ALA A 331 8.89 -16.19 10.90
CA ALA A 331 10.13 -16.55 10.20
C ALA A 331 10.94 -17.64 10.94
N GLU A 332 10.59 -18.89 10.67
CA GLU A 332 11.26 -20.10 11.21
C GLU A 332 12.77 -20.10 10.98
N GLU A 333 13.24 -19.54 9.86
CA GLU A 333 14.66 -19.48 9.49
C GLU A 333 15.51 -18.71 10.52
N THR A 334 14.88 -17.86 11.33
CA THR A 334 15.53 -17.04 12.35
C THR A 334 15.49 -17.64 13.76
N ARG A 335 14.81 -18.78 13.94
CA ARG A 335 14.57 -19.41 15.25
C ARG A 335 15.86 -19.57 16.06
N SER A 336 16.89 -20.17 15.49
CA SER A 336 18.14 -20.44 16.18
C SER A 336 18.87 -19.17 16.65
N GLY A 337 18.68 -18.05 15.94
CA GLY A 337 19.17 -16.74 16.37
C GLY A 337 18.35 -16.19 17.54
N ILE A 338 17.02 -16.34 17.49
CA ILE A 338 16.10 -15.87 18.54
C ILE A 338 16.30 -16.65 19.85
N GLU A 339 16.52 -17.96 19.78
CA GLU A 339 16.74 -18.83 20.96
C GLU A 339 17.95 -18.39 21.79
N LYS A 340 19.01 -17.87 21.15
CA LYS A 340 20.20 -17.36 21.85
C LYS A 340 19.92 -16.13 22.73
N LEU A 341 18.76 -15.49 22.55
CA LEU A 341 18.39 -14.24 23.22
C LEU A 341 17.39 -14.45 24.36
N LEU A 342 17.08 -15.71 24.72
CA LEU A 342 16.13 -16.05 25.78
C LEU A 342 16.56 -15.62 27.19
N ASP A 343 17.86 -15.39 27.39
CA ASP A 343 18.45 -14.93 28.65
C ASP A 343 18.84 -13.44 28.61
N ASP A 344 18.56 -12.73 27.51
CA ASP A 344 18.89 -11.31 27.35
C ASP A 344 17.82 -10.41 28.00
N GLU A 345 18.08 -9.99 29.23
CA GLU A 345 17.17 -9.13 30.01
C GLU A 345 17.31 -7.62 29.70
N THR A 346 18.02 -7.26 28.62
CA THR A 346 18.13 -5.84 28.22
C THR A 346 16.74 -5.27 27.90
N VAL A 347 16.41 -4.13 28.52
CA VAL A 347 15.13 -3.44 28.32
C VAL A 347 15.26 -2.41 27.21
N ILE A 348 14.30 -2.43 26.29
CA ILE A 348 14.17 -1.47 25.19
C ILE A 348 12.80 -0.82 25.20
N THR A 349 12.70 0.35 24.59
CA THR A 349 11.43 1.07 24.41
C THR A 349 10.96 0.90 22.97
N ILE A 350 9.72 0.43 22.80
CA ILE A 350 9.05 0.31 21.50
C ILE A 350 7.78 1.15 21.55
N TYR A 351 7.56 1.99 20.55
CA TYR A 351 6.34 2.76 20.44
C TYR A 351 5.23 1.95 19.79
N GLU A 352 4.04 1.93 20.38
CA GLU A 352 2.87 1.24 19.85
C GLU A 352 1.66 2.15 19.98
N GLY A 353 0.95 2.41 18.88
CA GLY A 353 -0.16 3.38 18.90
C GLY A 353 0.28 4.80 19.27
N GLY A 354 1.55 5.16 19.04
CA GLY A 354 2.12 6.45 19.43
C GLY A 354 2.63 6.52 20.88
N GLU A 355 2.38 5.50 21.71
CA GLU A 355 2.79 5.48 23.11
C GLU A 355 4.03 4.59 23.34
N PRO A 356 5.00 5.02 24.18
CA PRO A 356 6.16 4.22 24.51
C PRO A 356 5.79 3.06 25.43
N ARG A 357 6.30 1.87 25.12
CA ARG A 357 6.17 0.66 25.95
C ARG A 357 7.53 0.00 26.15
N SER A 358 7.79 -0.46 27.36
CA SER A 358 9.02 -1.14 27.70
C SER A 358 8.89 -2.65 27.50
N TYR A 359 9.90 -3.23 26.85
CA TYR A 359 10.00 -4.66 26.58
C TYR A 359 11.39 -5.16 26.94
N SER A 360 11.52 -6.37 27.48
CA SER A 360 12.81 -7.07 27.53
C SER A 360 13.03 -7.85 26.24
N ILE A 361 14.29 -8.00 25.83
CA ILE A 361 14.65 -8.81 24.65
C ILE A 361 14.22 -10.27 24.85
N SER A 362 14.46 -10.83 26.03
CA SER A 362 14.02 -12.18 26.40
C SER A 362 12.49 -12.35 26.29
N GLY A 363 11.72 -11.33 26.68
CA GLY A 363 10.26 -11.30 26.54
C GLY A 363 9.82 -11.35 25.08
N LEU A 364 10.42 -10.50 24.23
CA LEU A 364 10.15 -10.48 22.79
C LEU A 364 10.55 -11.80 22.12
N ALA A 365 11.66 -12.42 22.54
CA ALA A 365 12.11 -13.71 22.03
C ALA A 365 11.12 -14.83 22.34
N ARG A 366 10.65 -14.92 23.59
CA ARG A 366 9.62 -15.90 23.99
C ARG A 366 8.31 -15.71 23.22
N GLU A 367 7.87 -14.46 23.04
CA GLU A 367 6.66 -14.16 22.26
C GLU A 367 6.83 -14.58 20.78
N ALA A 368 7.98 -14.27 20.18
CA ALA A 368 8.25 -14.61 18.80
C ALA A 368 8.28 -16.13 18.58
N LEU A 369 8.99 -16.88 19.43
CA LEU A 369 9.04 -18.35 19.34
C LEU A 369 7.66 -18.98 19.53
N SER A 370 6.87 -18.50 20.50
CA SER A 370 5.50 -18.99 20.70
C SER A 370 4.62 -18.81 19.46
N LYS A 371 4.74 -17.67 18.76
CA LYS A 371 3.99 -17.46 17.50
C LYS A 371 4.41 -18.44 16.42
N ILE A 372 5.72 -18.63 16.26
CA ILE A 372 6.28 -19.54 15.25
C ILE A 372 5.86 -21.01 15.56
N ASP A 373 5.88 -21.42 16.83
CA ASP A 373 5.49 -22.77 17.25
C ASP A 373 3.99 -23.05 17.03
N ASN A 374 3.12 -22.09 17.32
CA ASN A 374 1.67 -22.26 17.17
C ASN A 374 1.22 -22.49 15.72
N GLN A 375 1.97 -22.01 14.73
CA GLN A 375 1.69 -22.28 13.31
C GLN A 375 1.89 -23.76 12.96
N ARG A 376 2.83 -24.44 13.64
CA ARG A 376 3.19 -25.82 13.35
C ARG A 376 2.09 -26.80 13.76
N VAL A 377 1.48 -26.55 14.92
CA VAL A 377 0.36 -27.36 15.43
C VAL A 377 -0.83 -27.31 14.46
N THR A 378 -1.09 -26.17 13.82
CA THR A 378 -2.19 -26.01 12.86
C THR A 378 -1.90 -26.54 11.45
N ALA A 379 -0.66 -26.93 11.14
CA ALA A 379 -0.28 -27.45 9.83
C ALA A 379 -0.10 -28.98 9.81
N ASP A 380 0.04 -29.60 11.00
CA ASP A 380 0.14 -31.05 11.20
C ASP A 380 -1.23 -31.70 11.54
N GLU A 381 -2.32 -30.92 11.65
CA GLU A 381 -3.73 -31.35 11.68
C GLU A 381 -4.39 -31.17 10.31
#